data_AF-A0A4P7ZDK6-F1
#
_entry.id   AF-A0A4P7ZDK6-F1
#
_cell.length_a   1.000
_cell.length_b   1.000
_cell.length_c   1.000
_cell.angle_alpha   90.00
_cell.angle_beta   90.00
_cell.angle_gamma   90.00
#
_symmetry.space_group_name_H-M   'P 1'
#
loop_
_entity.id
_entity.type
_entity.pdbx_description
1 polymer ?
#
loop_
_entity_poly.entity_id
_entity_poly.type
_entity_poly.pdbx_seq_one_letter_code
_entity_poly.pdbx_strand_id
1 'polypeptide(L)'
;MALALIVAFTAGDVFAGTGGTAFDDIWLTLTDWTQGTLGRIIAGSMVVVGLVGGVARQSLMPLGLGVGSGMGLYNTPTVIDSIMTGTLPVQVPEVVATIPALPI
;
A
#
# COMPACT_ATOMS: atom_id res chain seq x y z
N MET A 1 3.39 -23.19 9.63
CA MET A 1 2.02 -23.64 9.32
C MET A 1 1.02 -23.12 10.36
N ALA A 2 1.17 -23.42 11.65
CA ALA A 2 0.23 -22.94 12.69
C ALA A 2 0.12 -21.40 12.81
N LEU A 3 1.21 -20.65 12.60
CA LEU A 3 1.21 -19.19 12.65
C LEU A 3 0.32 -18.56 11.55
N ALA A 4 0.33 -19.13 10.34
CA ALA A 4 -0.50 -18.64 9.23
C ALA A 4 -1.99 -18.91 9.48
N LEU A 5 -2.30 -20.02 10.15
CA LEU A 5 -3.67 -20.39 10.51
C LEU A 5 -4.23 -19.44 11.57
N ILE A 6 -3.43 -19.05 12.56
CA ILE A 6 -3.84 -18.11 13.62
C ILE A 6 -4.14 -16.72 13.03
N VAL A 7 -3.34 -16.25 12.08
CA VAL A 7 -3.56 -14.95 11.40
C VAL A 7 -4.88 -14.93 10.59
N ALA A 8 -5.26 -16.07 10.00
CA ALA A 8 -6.48 -16.18 9.21
C ALA A 8 -7.77 -16.04 10.06
N PHE A 9 -7.76 -16.48 11.31
CA PHE A 9 -8.92 -16.39 12.21
C PHE A 9 -9.07 -15.03 12.91
N THR A 10 -8.07 -14.16 12.83
CA THR A 10 -8.09 -12.81 13.44
C THR A 10 -8.34 -11.70 12.43
N ALA A 11 -8.60 -12.02 11.17
CA ALA A 11 -8.94 -11.04 10.14
C ALA A 11 -10.37 -10.52 10.39
N GLY A 12 -10.49 -9.40 11.08
CA GLY A 12 -11.77 -8.68 11.23
C GLY A 12 -12.25 -8.11 9.90
N ASP A 13 -13.57 -7.93 9.77
CA ASP A 13 -14.19 -7.31 8.60
C ASP A 13 -13.64 -5.89 8.39
N VAL A 14 -12.95 -5.68 7.25
CA VAL A 14 -12.49 -4.36 6.83
C VAL A 14 -13.60 -3.72 6.00
N PHE A 15 -14.34 -2.78 6.62
CA PHE A 15 -15.29 -1.94 5.91
C PHE A 15 -14.55 -0.73 5.34
N ALA A 16 -14.42 -0.66 4.01
CA ALA A 16 -13.84 0.48 3.31
C ALA A 16 -14.57 1.78 3.72
N GLY A 17 -13.81 2.83 4.03
CA GLY A 17 -14.37 4.12 4.42
C GLY A 17 -15.12 4.72 3.23
N THR A 18 -16.42 4.99 3.38
CA THR A 18 -17.25 5.64 2.35
C THR A 18 -17.00 7.14 2.30
N GLY A 19 -15.73 7.55 2.25
CA GLY A 19 -15.32 8.95 2.21
C GLY A 19 -16.02 9.66 1.06
N GLY A 20 -16.65 10.80 1.34
CA GLY A 20 -17.36 11.58 0.33
C GLY A 20 -16.40 12.12 -0.74
N THR A 21 -16.92 12.39 -1.93
CA THR A 21 -16.16 12.76 -3.14
C THR A 21 -15.50 14.15 -3.11
N ALA A 22 -15.62 14.88 -2.00
CA ALA A 22 -15.18 16.26 -1.89
C ALA A 22 -13.65 16.45 -2.02
N PHE A 23 -12.86 15.38 -1.82
CA PHE A 23 -11.40 15.44 -1.85
C PHE A 23 -10.77 14.59 -2.97
N ASP A 24 -11.57 14.04 -3.89
CA ASP A 24 -11.09 13.15 -4.96
C ASP A 24 -10.15 13.89 -5.92
N ASP A 25 -10.48 15.14 -6.28
CA ASP A 25 -9.64 15.95 -7.16
C ASP A 25 -8.28 16.29 -6.51
N ILE A 26 -8.27 16.50 -5.19
CA ILE A 26 -7.05 16.74 -4.43
C ILE A 26 -6.23 15.44 -4.36
N TRP A 27 -6.87 14.30 -4.13
CA TRP A 27 -6.23 12.99 -4.14
C TRP A 27 -5.57 12.67 -5.48
N LEU A 28 -6.27 12.93 -6.58
CA LEU A 28 -5.75 12.73 -7.94
C LEU A 28 -4.54 13.64 -8.18
N THR A 29 -4.63 14.93 -7.82
CA THR A 29 -3.52 15.88 -7.96
C THR A 29 -2.29 15.44 -7.18
N LEU A 30 -2.46 14.96 -5.94
CA LEU A 30 -1.36 14.45 -5.12
C LEU A 30 -0.77 13.17 -5.71
N THR A 31 -1.61 12.29 -6.24
CA THR A 31 -1.17 11.06 -6.91
C THR A 31 -0.35 11.37 -8.16
N ASP A 32 -0.79 12.34 -8.96
CA ASP A 32 -0.07 12.80 -10.15
C ASP A 32 1.29 13.44 -9.80
N TRP A 33 1.36 14.20 -8.72
CA TRP A 33 2.63 14.77 -8.26
C TRP A 33 3.59 13.69 -7.76
N THR A 34 3.09 12.69 -7.03
CA THR A 34 3.93 11.65 -6.42
C THR A 34 4.37 10.58 -7.42
N GLN A 35 3.53 10.22 -8.40
CA GLN A 35 3.85 9.22 -9.43
C GLN A 35 4.41 9.82 -10.73
N GLY A 36 4.22 11.13 -10.96
CA GLY A 36 4.66 11.82 -12.17
C GLY A 36 6.10 12.33 -12.15
N THR A 37 6.39 13.29 -13.03
CA THR A 37 7.74 13.88 -13.19
C THR A 37 8.26 14.54 -11.91
N LEU A 38 7.38 15.16 -11.13
CA LEU A 38 7.73 15.80 -9.85
C LEU A 38 8.25 14.74 -8.86
N GLY A 39 7.52 13.63 -8.68
CA GLY A 39 7.91 12.53 -7.81
C GLY A 39 9.28 11.94 -8.17
N ARG A 40 9.60 11.85 -9.47
CA ARG A 40 10.93 11.40 -9.94
C ARG A 40 12.04 12.37 -9.54
N ILE A 41 11.79 13.67 -9.61
CA ILE A 41 12.76 14.70 -9.21
C ILE A 41 12.97 14.66 -7.68
N ILE A 42 11.90 14.53 -6.89
CA ILE A 42 11.99 14.40 -5.43
C ILE A 42 12.68 13.09 -5.02
N ALA A 43 12.38 11.97 -5.69
CA ALA A 43 13.07 10.71 -5.44
C ALA A 43 14.58 10.85 -5.75
N GLY A 44 14.93 11.53 -6.85
CA GLY A 44 16.32 11.86 -7.16
C GLY A 44 16.99 12.72 -6.09
N SER A 45 16.30 13.74 -5.57
CA SER A 45 16.87 14.62 -4.53
C SER A 45 17.05 13.88 -3.20
N MET A 46 16.13 12.99 -2.82
CA MET A 46 16.25 12.13 -1.64
C MET A 46 17.49 11.23 -1.72
N VAL A 47 17.80 10.67 -2.90
CA VAL A 47 19.02 9.88 -3.13
C VAL A 47 20.27 10.75 -3.01
N VAL A 48 20.25 11.97 -3.55
CA VAL A 48 21.37 12.92 -3.41
C VAL A 48 21.60 13.28 -1.95
N VAL A 49 20.54 13.51 -1.16
CA VAL A 49 20.67 13.75 0.28
C VAL A 49 21.26 12.54 1.01
N GLY A 50 20.84 11.32 0.65
CA GLY A 50 21.41 10.08 1.15
C GLY A 50 22.90 9.93 0.84
N LEU A 51 23.33 10.35 -0.36
CA LEU A 51 24.74 10.40 -0.74
C LEU A 51 25.53 11.40 0.11
N VAL A 52 25.04 12.63 0.28
CA VAL A 52 25.71 13.66 1.10
C VAL A 52 25.83 13.21 2.56
N GLY A 53 24.75 12.66 3.12
CA GLY A 53 24.78 12.08 4.47
C GLY A 53 25.69 10.86 4.59
N GLY A 54 25.82 10.08 3.51
CA GLY A 54 26.73 8.95 3.43
C GLY A 54 28.21 9.36 3.45
N VAL A 55 28.57 10.42 2.71
CA VAL A 55 29.93 10.99 2.72
C VAL A 55 30.29 11.50 4.12
N ALA A 56 29.37 12.24 4.76
CA ALA A 56 29.60 12.79 6.10
C ALA A 56 29.86 11.70 7.16
N ARG A 57 29.32 10.49 6.97
CA ARG A 57 29.43 9.38 7.91
C ARG A 57 30.28 8.21 7.40
N GLN A 58 30.96 8.39 6.26
CA GLN A 58 31.75 7.35 5.58
C GLN A 58 30.99 6.01 5.44
N SER A 59 29.68 6.08 5.16
CA SER A 59 28.77 4.92 5.17
C SER A 59 27.78 4.95 4.03
N LEU A 60 27.41 3.77 3.52
CA LEU A 60 26.37 3.59 2.49
C LEU A 60 24.95 3.44 3.05
N MET A 61 24.79 3.31 4.37
CA MET A 61 23.48 3.12 5.00
C MET A 61 22.51 4.30 4.74
N PRO A 62 22.94 5.57 4.80
CA PRO A 62 22.09 6.71 4.48
C PRO A 62 21.62 6.73 3.02
N LEU A 63 22.40 6.16 2.09
CA LEU A 63 22.00 5.99 0.69
C LEU A 63 20.82 5.02 0.58
N GLY A 64 20.87 3.89 1.29
CA GLY A 64 19.77 2.93 1.33
C GLY A 64 18.47 3.55 1.82
N LEU A 65 18.55 4.44 2.83
CA LEU A 65 17.40 5.20 3.30
C LEU A 65 16.91 6.23 2.27
N GLY A 66 17.81 6.90 1.55
CA GLY A 66 17.44 7.85 0.49
C GLY A 66 16.78 7.19 -0.73
N VAL A 67 17.21 5.97 -1.09
CA VAL A 67 16.54 5.17 -2.13
C VAL A 67 15.20 4.63 -1.62
N GLY A 68 15.19 4.13 -0.37
CA GLY A 68 13.99 3.59 0.28
C GLY A 68 12.88 4.63 0.43
N SER A 69 13.22 5.88 0.75
CA SER A 69 12.24 6.97 0.82
C SER A 69 11.66 7.32 -0.56
N GLY A 70 12.48 7.31 -1.62
CA GLY A 70 12.00 7.50 -2.99
C GLY A 70 11.05 6.39 -3.45
N MET A 71 11.37 5.13 -3.14
CA MET A 71 10.46 4.00 -3.38
C MET A 71 9.18 4.11 -2.54
N GLY A 72 9.29 4.54 -1.29
CA GLY A 72 8.14 4.79 -0.43
C GLY A 72 7.20 5.83 -1.03
N LEU A 73 7.73 6.97 -1.49
CA LEU A 73 6.94 8.06 -2.07
C LEU A 73 6.13 7.60 -3.29
N TYR A 74 6.73 6.84 -4.20
CA TYR A 74 6.04 6.35 -5.40
C TYR A 74 4.95 5.32 -5.08
N ASN A 75 5.20 4.43 -4.11
CA ASN A 75 4.24 3.37 -3.74
C ASN A 75 3.16 3.84 -2.74
N THR A 76 3.31 5.03 -2.17
CA THR A 76 2.42 5.56 -1.14
C THR A 76 0.96 5.65 -1.62
N PRO A 77 0.63 6.23 -2.79
CA PRO A 77 -0.76 6.32 -3.24
C PRO A 77 -1.40 4.94 -3.40
N THR A 78 -0.70 4.00 -4.03
CA THR A 78 -1.17 2.62 -4.23
C THR A 78 -1.48 1.90 -2.93
N VAL A 79 -0.62 2.06 -1.92
CA VAL A 79 -0.83 1.44 -0.60
C VAL A 79 -2.01 2.09 0.13
N ILE A 80 -2.15 3.42 0.05
CA ILE A 80 -3.27 4.13 0.67
C ILE A 80 -4.59 3.74 0.01
N ASP A 81 -4.66 3.71 -1.32
CA ASP A 81 -5.85 3.26 -2.05
C ASP A 81 -6.20 1.82 -1.64
N SER A 82 -5.21 0.92 -1.59
CA SER A 82 -5.44 -0.48 -1.20
C SER A 82 -6.01 -0.62 0.21
N ILE A 83 -5.66 0.26 1.13
CA ILE A 83 -6.20 0.28 2.51
C ILE A 83 -7.60 0.91 2.52
N MET A 84 -7.80 2.01 1.80
CA MET A 84 -9.05 2.76 1.80
C MET A 84 -10.18 2.06 1.02
N THR A 85 -9.85 1.35 -0.06
CA THR A 85 -10.80 0.60 -0.88
C THR A 85 -10.80 -0.90 -0.60
N GLY A 86 -9.98 -1.36 0.35
CA GLY A 86 -9.79 -2.77 0.67
C GLY A 86 -11.00 -3.40 1.33
N THR A 87 -12.04 -3.72 0.58
CA THR A 87 -13.05 -4.69 1.01
C THR A 87 -12.51 -6.08 0.73
N LEU A 88 -12.34 -6.92 1.75
CA LEU A 88 -12.04 -8.34 1.55
C LEU A 88 -13.05 -8.91 0.54
N PRO A 89 -12.63 -9.51 -0.60
CA PRO A 89 -13.58 -10.27 -1.39
C PRO A 89 -14.11 -11.36 -0.48
N VAL A 90 -15.43 -11.40 -0.25
CA VAL A 90 -16.07 -12.51 0.45
C VAL A 90 -15.74 -13.77 -0.35
N GLN A 91 -14.72 -14.51 0.09
CA GLN A 91 -14.50 -15.87 -0.36
C GLN A 91 -15.64 -16.66 0.26
N VAL A 92 -16.79 -16.71 -0.44
CA VAL A 92 -17.86 -17.63 -0.10
C VAL A 92 -17.21 -19.01 -0.05
N PRO A 93 -17.13 -19.66 1.12
CA PRO A 93 -16.63 -21.01 1.17
C PRO A 93 -17.51 -21.84 0.23
N GLU A 94 -16.92 -22.65 -0.65
CA GLU A 94 -17.62 -23.63 -1.49
C GLU A 94 -18.55 -24.58 -0.68
N VAL A 95 -18.60 -24.46 0.64
CA VAL A 95 -19.56 -25.13 1.54
C VAL A 95 -21.02 -24.86 1.16
N VAL A 96 -21.35 -23.74 0.49
CA VAL A 96 -22.71 -23.50 -0.05
C VAL A 96 -22.96 -24.28 -1.35
N ALA A 97 -21.92 -24.70 -2.08
CA ALA A 97 -22.06 -25.51 -3.29
C ALA A 97 -22.25 -27.01 -3.01
N THR A 98 -22.09 -27.44 -1.75
CA THR A 98 -22.31 -28.84 -1.33
C THR A 98 -23.62 -29.09 -0.59
N ILE A 99 -24.58 -28.15 -0.56
CA ILE A 99 -25.96 -28.51 -0.19
C ILE A 99 -26.50 -29.35 -1.35
N PRO A 100 -26.53 -30.69 -1.24
CA PRO A 100 -27.05 -31.50 -2.31
C PRO A 100 -28.53 -31.16 -2.42
N ALA A 101 -29.02 -31.00 -3.64
CA ALA A 101 -30.44 -31.03 -3.93
C ALA A 101 -31.03 -32.28 -3.26
N LEU A 102 -31.74 -32.12 -2.15
CA LEU A 102 -32.59 -33.17 -1.58
C LEU A 102 -33.89 -33.17 -2.38
N PRO A 103 -34.23 -34.25 -3.09
CA PRO A 103 -35.53 -34.38 -3.71
C PRO A 103 -36.49 -35.06 -2.74
N ILE A 104 -37.00 -34.32 -1.74
CA ILE A 104 -38.36 -34.41 -1.14
C ILE A 104 -38.52 -33.33 -0.07
#